data_AF-A0A2I0X8Y9-F1
#
_entry.id   AF-A0A2I0X8Y9-F1
#
_cell.length_a   1.000
_cell.length_b   1.000
_cell.length_c   1.000
_cell.angle_alpha   90.00
_cell.angle_beta   90.00
_cell.angle_gamma   90.00
#
_symmetry.space_group_name_H-M   'P 1'
#
loop_
_entity.id
_entity.type
_entity.pdbx_description
1 polymer ?
#
loop_
_entity_poly.entity_id
_entity_poly.type
_entity_poly.pdbx_seq_one_letter_code
_entity_poly.pdbx_strand_id
1 'polypeptide(L)' 'MVKSSSNPRNYYRCSIEGCNVKKRIERMEEDPSYVITSYEGTHNHHPLNQLSCSEM' A
#
# COMPACT_ATOMS: atom_id res chain seq x y z
N MET A 1 5.06 19.25 -18.67
CA MET A 1 3.80 18.49 -18.56
C MET A 1 3.89 17.63 -17.33
N VAL A 2 3.22 18.01 -16.24
CA VAL A 2 3.11 17.14 -15.06
C VAL A 2 2.14 16.03 -15.47
N LYS A 3 2.63 14.81 -15.63
CA LYS A 3 1.77 13.63 -15.70
C LYS A 3 1.13 13.49 -14.32
N SER A 4 0.04 14.22 -14.09
CA SER A 4 -0.81 14.02 -12.95
C SER A 4 -1.53 12.70 -13.20
N SER A 5 -0.99 11.62 -12.66
CA SER A 5 -1.62 10.30 -12.65
C SER A 5 -3.12 10.44 -12.41
N SER A 6 -3.90 10.19 -13.46
CA SER A 6 -5.37 10.18 -13.43
C SER A 6 -5.90 9.09 -12.49
N ASN A 7 -5.02 8.19 -12.04
CA ASN A 7 -5.33 7.15 -11.10
C ASN A 7 -5.13 7.63 -9.65
N PRO A 8 -6.15 7.50 -8.79
CA PRO A 8 -6.02 7.82 -7.37
C PRO A 8 -5.02 6.88 -6.71
N ARG A 9 -4.04 7.45 -6.01
CA ARG A 9 -3.09 6.70 -5.18
C ARG A 9 -3.63 6.59 -3.76
N ASN A 10 -3.76 5.38 -3.25
CA ASN A 10 -4.21 5.15 -1.89
C ASN A 10 -3.01 4.83 -1.00
N TYR A 11 -2.91 5.52 0.13
CA TYR A 11 -1.84 5.33 1.10
C TYR A 11 -2.46 4.81 2.39
N TYR A 12 -1.93 3.70 2.87
CA TYR A 12 -2.33 3.09 4.14
C TYR A 12 -1.12 3.03 5.05
N ARG A 13 -1.34 3.31 6.32
CA ARG A 13 -0.36 3.12 7.39
C ARG A 13 -0.85 2.01 8.29
N CYS A 14 0.07 1.25 8.87
CA CYS A 14 -0.30 0.32 9.91
C CYS A 14 -0.93 1.08 11.09
N SER A 15 -2.01 0.55 11.64
CA SER A 15 -2.71 1.15 12.79
C SER A 15 -2.05 0.84 14.14
N ILE A 16 -1.04 -0.03 14.17
CA ILE A 16 -0.31 -0.37 15.39
C ILE A 16 0.60 0.79 15.80
N GLU A 17 0.50 1.19 17.06
CA GLU A 17 1.39 2.17 17.66
C GLU A 17 2.85 1.71 17.59
N GLY A 18 3.72 2.59 17.12
CA GLY A 18 5.14 2.28 16.93
C GLY A 18 5.46 1.46 15.68
N CYS A 19 4.47 1.10 14.85
CA CYS A 19 4.71 0.45 13.56
C CYS A 19 4.91 1.48 12.45
N ASN A 20 6.02 1.34 11.71
CA ASN A 20 6.38 2.26 10.62
C ASN A 20 6.00 1.74 9.23
N VAL A 21 5.25 0.64 9.14
CA VAL A 21 4.88 0.05 7.85
C VAL A 21 3.88 0.93 7.11
N LYS A 22 4.15 1.15 5.84
CA LYS A 22 3.31 1.88 4.90
C LYS A 22 2.99 0.99 3.71
N LYS A 23 1.77 1.12 3.19
CA LYS A 23 1.31 0.49 1.96
C LYS A 23 0.86 1.57 1.00
N ARG A 24 1.27 1.46 -0.26
CA ARG A 24 0.87 2.34 -1.35
C ARG A 24 0.20 1.50 -2.43
N ILE A 25 -1.02 1.88 -2.81
CA ILE A 25 -1.79 1.23 -3.87
C ILE A 25 -1.94 2.25 -5.00
N GLU A 26 -1.42 1.90 -6.17
CA GLU A 26 -1.50 2.71 -7.38
C GLU A 26 -2.05 1.87 -8.53
N ARG A 27 -2.78 2.48 -9.45
CA ARG A 27 -3.13 1.83 -10.73
C ARG A 27 -2.22 2.36 -11.81
N MET A 28 -1.77 1.48 -12.71
CA MET A 28 -0.92 1.91 -13.83
C MET A 28 -1.68 2.89 -14.72
N GLU A 29 -0.96 3.92 -15.18
CA GLU A 29 -1.51 4.90 -16.12
C GLU A 29 -1.80 4.26 -17.49
N GLU A 30 -0.97 3.30 -17.89
CA GLU A 30 -1.06 2.61 -19.18
C GLU A 30 -2.13 1.51 -19.19
N ASP A 31 -2.33 0.85 -18.04
CA ASP A 31 -3.33 -0.22 -17.88
C ASP A 31 -4.04 -0.09 -16.51
N PRO A 32 -5.26 0.45 -16.46
CA PRO A 32 -6.01 0.62 -15.21
C PRO A 32 -6.48 -0.71 -14.60
N SER A 33 -6.37 -1.84 -15.31
CA SER A 33 -6.60 -3.17 -14.75
C SER A 33 -5.44 -3.63 -13.87
N TYR A 34 -4.25 -3.06 -14.08
CA TYR A 34 -3.05 -3.38 -13.31
C TYR A 34 -2.95 -2.52 -12.05
N VAL A 35 -2.88 -3.20 -10.90
CA VAL A 35 -2.72 -2.57 -9.58
C VAL A 35 -1.33 -2.86 -9.04
N ILE A 36 -0.58 -1.80 -8.77
CA ILE A 36 0.72 -1.85 -8.10
C ILE A 36 0.47 -1.67 -6.60
N THR A 37 0.85 -2.66 -5.82
CA THR A 37 0.88 -2.56 -4.36
C THR A 37 2.33 -2.54 -3.90
N SER A 38 2.73 -1.49 -3.20
CA SER A 38 4.08 -1.33 -2.63
C SER A 38 3.99 -1.29 -1.11
N TYR A 39 4.85 -2.07 -0.44
CA TYR A 39 4.99 -2.08 1.01
C TYR A 39 6.36 -1.54 1.40
N GLU A 40 6.40 -0.63 2.37
CA GLU A 40 7.62 -0.04 2.89
C GLU A 40 7.70 -0.25 4.40
N GLY A 41 8.83 -0.76 4.88
CA GLY A 41 9.10 -1.01 6.31
C GLY A 41 8.89 -2.46 6.74
N THR A 42 9.06 -2.71 8.04
CA THR A 42 8.91 -4.04 8.65
C THR A 42 8.01 -3.94 9.88
N HIS A 43 7.08 -4.89 10.02
CA HIS A 43 6.23 -4.96 11.20
C HIS A 43 7.05 -5.40 12.42
N ASN A 44 6.90 -4.66 13.52
CA ASN A 44 7.52 -4.94 14.82
C ASN A 44 6.50 -5.48 15.84
N HIS A 45 5.38 -6.02 15.36
CA HIS A 45 4.27 -6.51 16.18
C HIS A 45 3.70 -7.78 15.58
N HIS A 46 2.94 -8.52 16.37
CA HIS A 46 2.22 -9.69 15.88
C HIS A 46 1.14 -9.26 14.85
N PRO A 47 0.89 -10.06 13.80
CA PRO A 47 -0.19 -9.79 12.84
C PRO A 47 -1.53 -9.71 13.57
N LEU A 48 -2.22 -8.57 13.46
CA LEU A 48 -3.51 -8.37 14.13
C LEU A 48 -4.66 -9.16 13.47
N ASN A 49 -4.50 -9.56 12.21
CA ASN A 49 -5.48 -10.38 11.51
C ASN A 49 -4.81 -11.07 10.31
N GLN A 50 -5.09 -12.37 10.09
CA GLN A 50 -4.47 -13.16 9.01
C GLN A 50 -4.80 -12.60 7.60
N LEU A 51 -5.90 -11.85 7.47
CA LEU A 51 -6.30 -11.15 6.24
C LEU A 51 -5.60 -9.79 6.01
N SER A 52 -4.94 -9.22 7.03
CA SER A 52 -4.15 -7.98 6.85
C SER A 52 -2.79 -8.25 6.20
N CYS A 53 -2.34 -9.51 6.25
CA CYS A 53 -1.10 -9.99 5.68
C CYS A 53 -1.31 -10.84 4.42
N SER A 54 -2.54 -11.15 3.97
CA SER A 54 -2.75 -12.06 2.83
C SER A 54 -2.61 -11.41 1.45
N GLU A 55 -2.14 -10.16 1.41
CA GLU A 55 -1.45 -9.55 0.26
C GLU A 55 0.03 -9.28 0.59
N MET A 56 0.64 -10.06 1.51
CA MET A 56 2.10 -10.16 1.70
C MET A 56 2.74 -10.93 0.56
#